data_AF-A0A969NID2-F1
#
_entry.id   AF-A0A969NID2-F1
#
_cell.length_a   1.000
_cell.length_b   1.000
_cell.length_c   1.000
_cell.angle_alpha   90.00
_cell.angle_beta   90.00
_cell.angle_gamma   90.00
#
_symmetry.space_group_name_H-M   'P 1'
#
loop_
_entity.id
_entity.type
_entity.pdbx_description
1 polymer ?
#
loop_
_entity_poly.entity_id
_entity_poly.type
_entity_poly.pdbx_seq_one_letter_code
_entity_poly.pdbx_strand_id
1 'polypeptide(L)'
;MIDYPGHLTAIVFTLGCNFRCGYCHNPELVLAKEMKNIPKLNPKYLLDWIGKNSKLLDAVSITGGEPTLHPSLPKFIQSIKKLG
;
A
#
# COMPACT_ATOMS: atom_id res chain seq x y z
N MET A 1 -6.19 -14.77 -4.91
CA MET A 1 -5.51 -13.46 -4.75
C MET A 1 -6.13 -12.54 -5.80
N ILE A 2 -6.81 -11.46 -5.38
CA ILE A 2 -7.79 -10.74 -6.23
C ILE A 2 -7.16 -9.54 -6.95
N ASP A 3 -6.21 -8.83 -6.32
CA ASP A 3 -5.69 -7.56 -6.86
C ASP A 3 -4.83 -7.70 -8.12
N TYR A 4 -4.12 -8.84 -8.27
CA TYR A 4 -3.48 -9.22 -9.53
C TYR A 4 -3.56 -10.73 -9.73
N PRO A 5 -4.60 -11.22 -10.42
CA PRO A 5 -4.82 -12.66 -10.58
C PRO A 5 -3.62 -13.37 -11.21
N GLY A 6 -3.27 -14.54 -10.68
CA GLY A 6 -2.17 -15.37 -11.17
C GLY A 6 -0.76 -14.92 -10.74
N HIS A 7 -0.63 -13.88 -9.92
CA HIS A 7 0.67 -13.32 -9.52
C HIS A 7 0.78 -13.28 -7.98
N LEU A 8 1.91 -13.75 -7.43
CA LEU A 8 2.19 -13.63 -6.00
C LEU A 8 2.49 -12.15 -5.67
N THR A 9 1.52 -11.50 -5.03
CA THR A 9 1.47 -10.04 -4.90
C THR A 9 1.59 -9.60 -3.45
N ALA A 10 2.48 -8.65 -3.16
CA ALA A 10 2.48 -7.92 -1.91
C ALA A 10 1.45 -6.77 -1.97
N ILE A 11 0.63 -6.61 -0.93
CA ILE A 11 -0.37 -5.55 -0.87
C ILE A 11 0.09 -4.50 0.15
N VAL A 12 0.20 -3.25 -0.29
CA VAL A 12 0.59 -2.09 0.53
C VAL A 12 -0.60 -1.18 0.70
N PHE A 13 -1.10 -1.06 1.93
CA PHE A 13 -2.20 -0.16 2.28
C PHE A 13 -1.68 1.23 2.68
N THR A 14 -2.19 2.30 2.06
CA THR A 14 -1.95 3.68 2.51
C THR A 14 -3.07 4.14 3.46
N LEU A 15 -2.85 5.25 4.17
CA LEU A 15 -3.79 5.77 5.17
C LEU A 15 -4.34 7.12 4.70
N GLY A 16 -5.66 7.25 4.74
CA GLY A 16 -6.38 8.43 4.31
C GLY A 16 -7.09 8.20 2.97
N CYS A 17 -8.32 8.70 2.88
CA CYS A 17 -9.12 8.75 1.65
C CYS A 17 -9.92 10.06 1.66
N ASN A 18 -10.10 10.66 0.49
CA ASN A 18 -10.91 11.87 0.30
C ASN A 18 -12.40 11.55 0.12
N PHE A 19 -12.76 10.26 0.05
CA PHE A 19 -14.14 9.79 0.02
C PHE A 19 -14.59 9.21 1.37
N ARG A 20 -15.90 9.14 1.58
CA ARG A 20 -16.56 8.50 2.74
C ARG A 20 -17.66 7.57 2.26
N CYS A 21 -17.29 6.63 1.39
CA CYS A 21 -18.23 5.69 0.78
C CYS A 21 -18.92 4.84 1.85
N GLY A 22 -20.26 4.78 1.82
CA GLY A 22 -21.04 3.94 2.74
C GLY A 22 -20.83 2.43 2.58
N TYR A 23 -20.14 2.02 1.51
CA TYR A 23 -19.79 0.63 1.18
C TYR A 23 -18.27 0.38 1.28
N CYS A 24 -17.52 1.24 1.96
CA CYS A 24 -16.08 1.04 2.11
C CYS A 24 -15.79 -0.26 2.88
N HIS A 25 -15.00 -1.15 2.28
CA HIS A 25 -14.60 -2.41 2.93
C HIS A 25 -13.50 -2.22 3.99
N ASN A 26 -12.72 -1.13 3.90
CA ASN A 26 -11.61 -0.81 4.81
C ASN A 26 -11.80 0.58 5.48
N PRO A 27 -12.92 0.81 6.22
CA PRO A 27 -13.22 2.10 6.83
C PRO A 27 -12.14 2.58 7.81
N GLU A 28 -11.37 1.66 8.40
CA GLU A 28 -10.28 1.94 9.33
C GLU A 28 -9.12 2.72 8.71
N LEU A 29 -8.98 2.64 7.38
CA LEU A 29 -8.00 3.43 6.63
C LEU A 29 -8.47 4.87 6.37
N VAL A 30 -9.69 5.22 6.78
CA VAL A 30 -10.38 6.46 6.40
C VAL A 30 -10.85 7.26 7.61
N LEU A 31 -11.34 6.58 8.65
CA LEU A 31 -11.86 7.20 9.86
C LEU A 31 -10.72 7.67 10.76
N ALA A 32 -10.66 8.98 11.04
CA ALA A 32 -9.54 9.60 11.76
C ALA A 32 -9.29 9.01 13.16
N LYS A 33 -10.33 8.51 13.83
CA LYS A 33 -10.21 7.84 15.13
C LYS A 33 -9.51 6.49 15.01
N GLU A 34 -9.77 5.76 13.93
CA GLU A 34 -9.27 4.40 13.70
C GLU A 34 -7.85 4.45 13.13
N MET A 35 -7.59 5.33 12.16
CA MET A 35 -6.25 5.55 11.60
C MET A 35 -5.19 5.89 12.66
N LYS A 36 -5.56 6.56 13.74
CA LYS A 36 -4.63 6.89 14.85
C LYS A 36 -4.05 5.65 15.53
N ASN A 37 -4.77 4.54 15.50
CA ASN A 37 -4.37 3.29 16.14
C ASN A 37 -3.60 2.36 15.19
N ILE A 38 -3.52 2.70 13.90
CA ILE A 38 -2.81 1.89 12.90
C ILE A 38 -1.30 2.20 12.97
N PRO A 39 -0.43 1.20 13.21
CA PRO A 39 1.00 1.40 13.16
C PRO A 39 1.44 1.87 11.78
N LYS A 40 2.12 3.02 11.71
CA LYS A 40 2.68 3.53 10.47
C LYS A 40 3.98 2.81 10.17
N LEU A 41 4.06 2.19 8.99
CA LEU A 41 5.30 1.58 8.53
C LEU A 41 6.23 2.64 7.94
N ASN A 42 7.52 2.50 8.23
CA ASN A 42 8.55 3.30 7.58
C ASN A 42 8.67 2.86 6.11
N PRO A 43 8.60 3.78 5.12
CA PRO A 43 8.78 3.43 3.71
C PRO A 43 10.08 2.69 3.41
N LYS A 44 11.18 2.98 4.14
CA LYS A 44 12.44 2.24 4.01
C LYS A 44 12.29 0.78 4.43
N TYR A 45 11.60 0.52 5.55
CA TYR A 45 11.34 -0.83 6.02
C TYR A 45 10.52 -1.63 4.99
N LEU A 46 9.51 -1.01 4.39
CA LEU A 46 8.72 -1.59 3.30
C LEU A 46 9.59 -1.94 2.09
N LEU A 47 10.45 -1.02 1.64
CA LEU A 47 11.37 -1.26 0.52
C LEU A 47 12.37 -2.38 0.82
N ASP A 48 12.94 -2.40 2.02
CA ASP A 48 13.88 -3.45 2.45
C ASP A 48 13.19 -4.82 2.47
N TRP A 49 11.94 -4.89 2.93
CA TRP A 49 11.16 -6.13 2.93
C TRP A 49 10.80 -6.57 1.51
N ILE A 50 10.32 -5.66 0.65
CA ILE A 50 10.03 -5.97 -0.76
C ILE A 50 11.28 -6.48 -1.46
N GLY A 51 12.42 -5.79 -1.28
CA GLY A 51 13.69 -6.17 -1.90
C GLY A 51 14.20 -7.53 -1.43
N LYS A 52 14.05 -7.86 -0.13
CA LYS A 52 14.37 -9.20 0.39
C LYS A 52 13.54 -10.31 -0.24
N ASN A 53 12.33 -9.99 -0.68
CA ASN A 53 11.35 -10.95 -1.22
C ASN A 53 11.15 -10.83 -2.75
N SER A 54 11.95 -10.01 -3.46
CA SER A 54 11.72 -9.71 -4.88
C SER A 54 11.86 -10.93 -5.80
N LYS A 55 12.58 -11.97 -5.38
CA LYS A 55 12.68 -13.24 -6.11
C LYS A 55 11.42 -14.12 -6.02
N LEU A 56 10.54 -13.83 -5.05
CA LEU A 56 9.29 -14.56 -4.83
C LEU A 56 8.08 -13.75 -5.31
N LEU A 57 8.11 -12.43 -5.11
CA LEU A 57 7.01 -11.54 -5.46
C LEU A 57 7.01 -11.25 -6.96
N ASP A 58 5.88 -11.51 -7.61
CA ASP A 58 5.66 -11.14 -9.00
C ASP A 58 5.18 -9.68 -9.14
N ALA A 59 4.55 -9.14 -8.09
CA ALA A 59 3.98 -7.80 -8.11
C ALA A 59 3.83 -7.16 -6.73
N VAL A 60 3.60 -5.85 -6.75
CA VAL A 60 3.20 -5.05 -5.59
C VAL A 60 1.95 -4.26 -5.95
N SER A 61 0.86 -4.48 -5.22
CA SER A 61 -0.38 -3.69 -5.31
C SER A 61 -0.37 -2.62 -4.22
N ILE A 62 -0.43 -1.35 -4.61
CA ILE A 62 -0.53 -0.22 -3.68
C ILE A 62 -1.98 0.27 -3.71
N THR A 63 -2.66 0.16 -2.58
CA THR A 63 -4.10 0.41 -2.43
C THR A 63 -4.40 1.08 -1.09
N GLY A 64 -5.67 1.41 -0.82
CA GLY A 64 -6.20 1.86 0.48
C GLY A 64 -5.59 3.16 1.02
N GLY A 65 -6.27 3.95 1.85
CA GLY A 65 -7.53 4.53 1.42
C GLY A 65 -7.42 4.96 -0.04
N GLU A 66 -7.03 6.20 -0.33
CA GLU A 66 -6.76 6.65 -1.70
C GLU A 66 -5.26 6.93 -1.89
N PRO A 67 -4.49 6.00 -2.50
CA PRO A 67 -3.05 6.15 -2.67
C PRO A 67 -2.64 7.43 -3.38
N THR A 68 -3.45 7.91 -4.34
CA THR A 68 -3.12 9.09 -5.15
C THR A 68 -3.14 10.39 -4.36
N LEU A 69 -3.64 10.40 -3.12
CA LEU A 69 -3.51 11.53 -2.21
C LEU A 69 -2.08 11.74 -1.71
N HIS A 70 -1.21 10.74 -1.83
CA HIS A 70 0.17 10.82 -1.33
C HIS A 70 1.11 11.35 -2.43
N PRO A 71 1.65 12.58 -2.32
CA PRO A 71 2.52 13.15 -3.37
C PRO A 71 3.83 12.39 -3.57
N SER A 72 4.25 11.62 -2.56
CA SER A 72 5.45 10.76 -2.61
C SER A 72 5.23 9.44 -3.33
N LEU A 73 3.99 9.08 -3.70
CA LEU A 73 3.66 7.81 -4.33
C LEU A 73 4.51 7.53 -5.59
N PRO A 74 4.69 8.46 -6.55
CA PRO A 74 5.52 8.19 -7.73
C PRO A 74 6.98 7.84 -7.38
N LYS A 75 7.56 8.53 -6.39
CA LYS A 75 8.93 8.26 -5.92
C LYS A 75 9.01 6.88 -5.25
N PHE A 76 8.00 6.51 -4.48
CA PHE A 76 7.93 5.19 -3.84
C PHE A 76 7.81 4.06 -4.86
N ILE A 77 6.97 4.22 -5.89
CA ILE A 77 6.85 3.26 -7.01
C ILE A 77 8.19 3.11 -7.76
N GLN A 78 8.88 4.22 -8.03
CA GLN A 78 10.22 4.18 -8.65
C GLN A 78 11.22 3.42 -7.77
N SER A 79 11.17 3.59 -6.45
CA SER A 79 12.01 2.82 -5.53
C SER A 79 11.70 1.33 -5.58
N ILE A 80 10.43 0.93 -5.64
CA ILE A 80 10.04 -0.49 -5.81
C ILE A 80 10.58 -1.04 -7.12
N LYS A 81 10.37 -0.34 -8.25
CA LYS A 81 10.82 -0.77 -9.58
C LYS A 81 12.33 -0.94 -9.71
N LYS A 82 13.12 -0.32 -8.83
CA LYS A 82 14.59 -0.49 -8.79
C LYS A 82 15.01 -1.78 -8.09
N LEU A 83 14.11 -2.48 -7.40
CA LEU A 83 14.41 -3.71 -6.65
C LEU A 83 14.33 -4.99 -7.50
N GLY A 84 13.90 -4.86 -8.76
CA GLY A 84 13.55 -5.97 -9.64
C GLY A 84 12.04 -6.02 -9.88
#